data_AF-A0A424XYH2-F1
#
_entry.id   AF-A0A424XYH2-F1
#
_cell.length_a   1.000
_cell.length_b   1.000
_cell.length_c   1.000
_cell.angle_alpha   90.00
_cell.angle_beta   90.00
_cell.angle_gamma   90.00
#
_symmetry.space_group_name_H-M   'P 1'
#
loop_
_entity.id
_entity.type
_entity.pdbx_description
1 polymer ?
#
loop_
_entity_poly.entity_id
_entity_poly.type
_entity_poly.pdbx_seq_one_letter_code
_entity_poly.pdbx_strand_id
1 'polypeptide(L)'
;MHIESTLLQHRLKHCLLTIVELEPVLSKIAMHSEIITEFQHLRTVISNVSEMSLCQEEVDRIEAATNLFLSELEIPISYLEVEKDRLLQ
;
A
#
# COMPACT_ATOMS: atom_id res chain seq x y z
N MET A 1 -4.46 -27.60 8.15
CA MET A 1 -3.37 -26.94 7.42
C MET A 1 -3.81 -25.96 6.32
N HIS A 2 -5.04 -25.99 5.79
CA HIS A 2 -5.45 -25.00 4.77
C HIS A 2 -5.76 -23.58 5.31
N ILE A 3 -6.24 -23.48 6.55
CA ILE A 3 -6.71 -22.21 7.13
C ILE A 3 -5.57 -21.21 7.33
N GLU A 4 -4.38 -21.67 7.78
CA GLU A 4 -3.21 -20.81 8.02
C GLU A 4 -2.71 -20.18 6.71
N SER A 5 -2.61 -20.97 5.63
CA SER A 5 -2.20 -20.46 4.31
C SER A 5 -3.18 -19.40 3.80
N THR A 6 -4.49 -19.63 3.94
CA THR A 6 -5.51 -18.66 3.51
C THR A 6 -5.47 -17.38 4.35
N LEU A 7 -5.17 -17.47 5.65
CA LEU A 7 -5.00 -16.31 6.53
C LEU A 7 -3.81 -15.45 6.10
N LEU A 8 -2.66 -16.06 5.81
CA LEU A 8 -1.46 -15.35 5.35
C LEU A 8 -1.71 -14.62 4.02
N GLN A 9 -2.39 -15.27 3.08
CA GLN A 9 -2.77 -14.65 1.81
C GLN A 9 -3.71 -13.45 2.02
N HIS A 10 -4.69 -13.55 2.92
CA HIS A 10 -5.58 -12.43 3.23
C HIS A 10 -4.82 -11.25 3.85
N ARG A 11 -3.91 -11.53 4.78
CA ARG A 11 -3.08 -10.49 5.43
C ARG A 11 -2.20 -9.78 4.41
N LEU A 12 -1.47 -10.53 3.58
CA LEU A 12 -0.68 -9.95 2.49
C LEU A 12 -1.55 -9.12 1.55
N LYS A 13 -2.69 -9.66 1.11
CA LYS A 13 -3.62 -8.96 0.23
C LYS A 13 -4.13 -7.66 0.85
N HIS A 14 -4.41 -7.66 2.16
CA HIS A 14 -4.82 -6.47 2.89
C HIS A 14 -3.73 -5.38 2.83
N CYS A 15 -2.48 -5.71 3.16
CA CYS A 15 -1.37 -4.75 3.08
C CYS A 15 -1.23 -4.12 1.70
N LEU A 16 -1.23 -4.94 0.64
CA LEU A 16 -1.06 -4.46 -0.72
C LEU A 16 -2.26 -3.60 -1.17
N LEU A 17 -3.49 -3.96 -0.77
CA LEU A 17 -4.68 -3.14 -1.04
C LEU A 17 -4.60 -1.79 -0.33
N THR A 18 -4.21 -1.76 0.94
CA THR A 18 -4.01 -0.52 1.70
C THR A 18 -3.02 0.42 1.01
N ILE A 19 -1.91 -0.11 0.48
CA ILE A 19 -0.96 0.71 -0.29
C ILE A 19 -1.62 1.24 -1.56
N VAL A 20 -2.28 0.39 -2.35
CA VAL A 20 -2.93 0.76 -3.61
C VAL A 20 -4.02 1.82 -3.43
N GLU A 21 -4.75 1.80 -2.31
CA GLU A 21 -5.76 2.82 -1.98
C GLU A 21 -5.18 4.24 -1.89
N LEU A 22 -3.88 4.38 -1.63
CA LEU A 22 -3.19 5.68 -1.55
C LEU A 22 -2.80 6.27 -2.90
N GLU A 23 -2.85 5.50 -3.98
CA GLU A 23 -2.47 5.94 -5.32
C GLU A 23 -3.08 7.29 -5.75
N PRO A 24 -4.38 7.57 -5.55
CA PRO A 24 -4.97 8.85 -5.97
C PRO A 24 -4.41 10.06 -5.23
N VAL A 25 -3.90 9.86 -4.01
CA VAL A 25 -3.25 10.89 -3.21
C VAL A 25 -1.79 11.01 -3.64
N LEU A 26 -1.06 9.90 -3.70
CA LEU A 26 0.37 9.91 -4.04
C LEU A 26 0.64 10.37 -5.47
N SER A 27 -0.24 10.07 -6.43
CA SER A 27 -0.13 10.57 -7.81
C SER A 27 -0.27 12.10 -7.92
N LYS A 28 -0.89 12.76 -6.93
CA LYS A 28 -0.97 14.23 -6.87
C LYS A 28 0.30 14.85 -6.27
N ILE A 29 0.97 14.12 -5.38
CA ILE A 29 2.21 14.53 -4.70
C ILE A 29 3.41 14.30 -5.60
N ALA A 30 3.49 13.09 -6.16
CA ALA A 30 4.58 12.63 -6.98
C ALA A 30 4.17 12.72 -8.45
N MET A 31 4.69 13.72 -9.17
CA MET A 31 4.52 13.85 -10.62
C MET A 31 5.36 12.85 -11.44
N HIS A 32 5.69 11.68 -10.87
CA HIS A 32 6.58 10.70 -11.51
C HIS A 32 5.78 9.54 -12.07
N SER A 33 5.90 9.29 -13.38
CA SER A 33 5.26 8.16 -14.06
C SER A 33 5.65 6.80 -13.46
N GLU A 34 6.84 6.71 -12.86
CA GLU A 34 7.33 5.51 -12.19
C GLU A 34 6.42 5.05 -11.05
N ILE A 35 5.84 5.96 -10.27
CA ILE A 35 4.97 5.58 -9.15
C ILE A 35 3.68 4.91 -9.63
N ILE A 36 3.15 5.36 -10.78
CA ILE A 36 1.95 4.79 -11.40
C ILE A 36 2.25 3.36 -11.87
N THR A 37 3.43 3.14 -12.46
CA THR A 37 3.89 1.82 -12.86
C THR A 37 4.03 0.88 -11.66
N GLU A 38 4.57 1.36 -10.54
CA GLU A 38 4.65 0.54 -9.32
C GLU A 38 3.27 0.16 -8.78
N PHE A 39 2.29 1.06 -8.80
CA PHE A 39 0.91 0.73 -8.43
C PHE A 39 0.25 -0.30 -9.36
N GLN A 40 0.56 -0.27 -10.66
CA GLN A 40 0.12 -1.29 -11.61
C GLN A 40 0.76 -2.65 -11.31
N HIS A 41 2.04 -2.68 -10.96
CA HIS A 41 2.72 -3.90 -10.51
C HIS A 41 2.07 -4.45 -9.24
N LEU A 42 1.79 -3.62 -8.23
CA LEU A 42 1.13 -4.05 -7.00
C LEU A 42 -0.26 -4.68 -7.26
N ARG A 43 -1.06 -4.09 -8.15
CA ARG A 43 -2.36 -4.67 -8.54
C ARG A 43 -2.23 -6.02 -9.25
N THR A 44 -1.18 -6.18 -10.03
CA THR A 44 -0.86 -7.47 -10.65
C THR A 44 -0.50 -8.50 -9.58
N VAL A 45 0.33 -8.13 -8.59
CA VAL A 45 0.67 -9.01 -7.47
C VAL A 45 -0.58 -9.41 -6.68
N ILE A 46 -1.45 -8.46 -6.31
CA ILE A 46 -2.71 -8.70 -5.57
C ILE A 46 -3.58 -9.77 -6.24
N SER A 47 -3.63 -9.78 -7.57
CA SER A 47 -4.43 -10.73 -8.35
C SER A 47 -3.91 -12.17 -8.24
N ASN A 48 -2.65 -12.36 -7.86
CA ASN A 48 -2.00 -13.66 -7.76
C ASN A 48 -1.81 -14.14 -6.31
N VAL A 49 -2.11 -13.31 -5.29
CA VAL A 49 -1.85 -13.63 -3.87
C VAL A 49 -2.53 -14.93 -3.42
N SER A 50 -3.72 -15.24 -3.93
CA SER A 50 -4.45 -16.48 -3.59
C SER A 50 -3.72 -17.77 -4.01
N GLU A 51 -2.78 -17.67 -4.93
CA GLU A 51 -2.00 -18.81 -5.45
C GLU A 51 -0.61 -18.90 -4.82
N MET A 52 -0.22 -17.90 -4.02
CA MET A 52 1.11 -17.85 -3.40
C MET A 52 1.21 -18.79 -2.20
N SER A 53 2.33 -19.53 -2.13
CA SER A 53 2.77 -20.20 -0.91
C SER A 53 3.57 -19.18 -0.09
N LEU A 54 3.06 -18.84 1.10
CA LEU A 54 3.61 -17.81 1.97
C LEU A 54 4.01 -18.41 3.31
N CYS A 55 5.07 -17.90 3.92
CA CYS A 55 5.37 -18.15 5.32
C CYS A 55 5.05 -16.94 6.20
N GLN A 56 4.92 -17.20 7.51
CA GLN A 56 4.58 -16.18 8.50
C GLN A 56 5.58 -15.01 8.52
N GLU A 57 6.87 -15.31 8.44
CA GLU A 57 7.94 -14.29 8.49
C GLU A 57 7.88 -13.32 7.30
N GLU A 58 7.59 -13.80 6.10
CA GLU A 58 7.45 -12.95 4.92
C GLU A 58 6.27 -12.00 5.06
N VAL A 59 5.12 -12.48 5.52
CA VAL A 59 3.93 -11.65 5.73
C VAL A 59 4.19 -10.62 6.83
N ASP A 60 4.84 -11.00 7.93
CA ASP A 60 5.17 -10.08 9.03
C ASP A 60 6.10 -8.96 8.58
N ARG A 61 7.08 -9.28 7.73
CA ARG A 61 7.99 -8.29 7.14
C ARG A 61 7.23 -7.30 6.25
N ILE A 62 6.29 -7.77 5.44
CA ILE A 62 5.51 -6.91 4.55
C ILE A 62 4.52 -6.04 5.35
N GLU A 63 3.89 -6.59 6.38
CA GLU A 63 3.05 -5.83 7.30
C GLU A 63 3.83 -4.72 8.00
N ALA A 64 5.02 -5.03 8.53
CA ALA A 64 5.89 -4.04 9.17
C ALA A 64 6.31 -2.94 8.19
N ALA A 65 6.70 -3.29 6.96
CA ALA A 65 7.06 -2.33 5.93
C ALA A 65 5.88 -1.46 5.50
N THR A 66 4.68 -2.03 5.46
CA THR A 66 3.44 -1.29 5.14
C THR A 66 3.13 -0.28 6.24
N ASN A 67 3.21 -0.68 7.51
CA ASN A 67 3.00 0.23 8.64
C ASN A 67 4.03 1.37 8.66
N LEU A 68 5.30 1.05 8.40
CA LEU A 68 6.34 2.08 8.31
C LEU A 68 6.03 3.06 7.17
N PHE A 69 5.72 2.56 5.98
CA PHE A 69 5.34 3.38 4.83
C PHE A 69 4.16 4.32 5.13
N LEU A 70 3.11 3.80 5.77
CA LEU A 70 1.96 4.61 6.19
C LEU A 70 2.37 5.72 7.17
N SER A 71 3.19 5.39 8.16
CA SER A 71 3.65 6.38 9.15
C SER A 71 4.51 7.49 8.53
N GLU A 72 5.32 7.15 7.53
CA GLU A 72 6.15 8.12 6.80
C GLU A 72 5.31 9.04 5.91
N LEU A 73 4.13 8.59 5.47
CA LEU A 73 3.20 9.36 4.63
C LEU A 73 2.29 10.32 5.41
N GLU A 74 2.05 10.10 6.70
CA GLU A 74 1.19 10.98 7.52
C GLU A 74 1.65 12.45 7.45
N ILE A 75 2.97 12.67 7.54
CA ILE A 75 3.54 14.02 7.49
C ILE A 75 3.32 14.66 6.11
N PRO A 76 3.80 14.10 4.98
CA PRO A 76 3.55 14.64 3.64
C PRO A 76 2.08 14.90 3.31
N ILE A 77 1.18 13.99 3.70
CA ILE A 77 -0.25 14.12 3.41
C ILE A 77 -0.87 15.28 4.19
N SER A 78 -0.53 15.42 5.48
CA SER A 78 -1.04 16.52 6.31
C SER A 78 -0.70 17.91 5.75
N TYR A 79 0.48 18.08 5.14
CA TYR A 79 0.88 19.34 4.52
C TYR A 79 0.01 19.70 3.30
N LEU A 80 -0.47 18.72 2.53
CA LEU A 80 -1.30 18.97 1.36
C LEU A 80 -2.71 19.41 1.73
N GLU A 81 -3.25 18.85 2.81
CA GLU A 81 -4.56 19.24 3.33
C GLU A 81 -4.54 20.69 3.81
N VAL A 82 -3.48 21.09 4.54
CA VAL A 82 -3.29 22.47 5.00
C VAL A 82 -3.13 23.46 3.85
N GLU A 83 -2.37 23.12 2.81
CA GLU A 83 -2.16 24.02 1.66
C GLU A 83 -3.43 24.19 0.83
N LYS A 84 -4.22 23.12 0.65
CA LYS A 84 -5.50 23.18 -0.04
C LYS A 84 -6.49 24.11 0.69
N ASP A 85 -6.53 24.08 2.02
CA ASP A 85 -7.41 24.95 2.80
C ASP A 85 -6.98 26.42 2.74
N ARG A 86 -5.68 26.71 2.61
CA ARG A 86 -5.16 28.08 2.44
C ARG A 86 -5.47 28.70 1.09
N LEU A 87 -5.47 27.89 0.02
CA LEU A 87 -5.74 28.36 -1.34
C LEU A 87 -7.25 28.57 -1.63
N LEU A 88 -8.12 28.08 -0.76
CA LEU A 88 -9.59 28.21 -0.87
C LEU A 88 -10.16 29.34 0.01
N GLN A 89 -9.31 30.11 0.70
CA GLN A 89 -9.65 31.33 1.46
C GLN A 89 -9.20 32.59 0.69
#